data_AF-A0A3E2CDW7-F1
#
_entry.id   AF-A0A3E2CDW7-F1
#
_cell.length_a   1.000
_cell.length_b   1.000
_cell.length_c   1.000
_cell.angle_alpha   90.00
_cell.angle_beta   90.00
_cell.angle_gamma   90.00
#
_symmetry.space_group_name_H-M   'P 1'
#
loop_
_entity.id
_entity.type
_entity.pdbx_description
1 polymer ?
#
loop_
_entity_poly.entity_id
_entity_poly.type
_entity_poly.pdbx_seq_one_letter_code
_entity_poly.pdbx_strand_id
1 'polypeptide(L)'
;ILSWDENALNKIENLPEISNQPWNLKDILPTPLSAGEFAGRLTVDGASLLDPSGILNPGIPFVPPEGDAATGMVATNTLKPGTGNVSAGTSIFATVVLKRPLSKAHKELDIVMTPDGHLSAMSHANNFTTDLNAWVNLFAQFADAIRKPISMDLLYTSLFNSAVDNGTEFDAGGNINYCFSSGEFQAGLEEGRFVFARGPQAKLSLGNFMRAQLYGAFCPVTIGMNVLTKEEHVEIDSLLGHGGIFATPEVSQRIASAAFGVPVTTMPTASEGGSWGMAILASYIRRKNITLIDFLQNEVFAHVNSVTVFPRKDDVEGFQRYFEQFMRSLPIEHAAITTMP
;
A
#
# COMPACT_ATOMS: atom_id res chain seq x y z
N ILE A 1 -25.36 8.24 6.34
CA ILE A 1 -25.41 7.51 7.62
C ILE A 1 -24.80 6.15 7.34
N LEU A 2 -23.67 5.84 7.97
CA LEU A 2 -23.06 4.51 7.87
C LEU A 2 -23.96 3.49 8.53
N SER A 3 -24.09 2.31 7.91
CA SER A 3 -24.88 1.21 8.44
C SER A 3 -24.29 -0.11 7.98
N TRP A 4 -24.58 -1.17 8.72
CA TRP A 4 -24.27 -2.52 8.29
C TRP A 4 -25.04 -2.89 7.02
N ASP A 5 -24.43 -3.73 6.16
CA ASP A 5 -25.11 -4.29 4.99
C ASP A 5 -26.15 -5.32 5.44
N GLU A 6 -27.41 -4.93 5.37
CA GLU A 6 -28.55 -5.76 5.76
C GLU A 6 -28.63 -7.09 5.01
N ASN A 7 -28.22 -7.14 3.74
CA ASN A 7 -28.22 -8.39 2.99
C ASN A 7 -27.11 -9.33 3.48
N ALA A 8 -25.93 -8.79 3.80
CA ALA A 8 -24.84 -9.57 4.37
C ALA A 8 -25.20 -10.10 5.76
N LEU A 9 -25.79 -9.25 6.62
CA LEU A 9 -26.28 -9.65 7.94
C LEU A 9 -27.29 -10.79 7.83
N ASN A 10 -28.31 -10.64 6.99
CA ASN A 10 -29.32 -11.68 6.79
C ASN A 10 -28.72 -13.01 6.32
N LYS A 11 -27.70 -12.99 5.45
CA LYS A 11 -27.03 -14.23 5.01
C LYS A 11 -26.30 -14.92 6.17
N ILE A 12 -25.63 -14.16 7.03
CA ILE A 12 -24.86 -14.69 8.17
C ILE A 12 -25.80 -15.17 9.27
N GLU A 13 -26.84 -14.41 9.61
CA GLU A 13 -27.83 -14.77 10.64
C GLU A 13 -28.58 -16.06 10.31
N ASN A 14 -28.76 -16.38 9.02
CA ASN A 14 -29.39 -17.62 8.57
C ASN A 14 -28.47 -18.85 8.55
N LEU A 15 -27.18 -18.71 8.89
CA LEU A 15 -26.30 -19.87 9.06
C LEU A 15 -26.76 -20.70 10.26
N PRO A 16 -26.87 -22.03 10.18
CA PRO A 16 -27.39 -22.87 11.27
C PRO A 16 -26.68 -22.66 12.61
N GLU A 17 -25.37 -22.42 12.57
CA GLU A 17 -24.54 -22.18 13.76
C GLU A 17 -24.85 -20.84 14.43
N ILE A 18 -25.30 -19.85 13.66
CA ILE A 18 -25.63 -18.50 14.12
C ILE A 18 -27.11 -18.41 14.51
N SER A 19 -28.02 -18.95 13.70
CA SER A 19 -29.47 -18.91 13.96
C SER A 19 -29.88 -19.62 15.25
N ASN A 20 -29.05 -20.55 15.73
CA ASN A 20 -29.24 -21.28 16.99
C ASN A 20 -28.69 -20.54 18.22
N GLN A 21 -28.04 -19.38 18.04
CA GLN A 21 -27.52 -18.59 19.16
C GLN A 21 -28.65 -17.85 19.90
N PRO A 22 -28.47 -17.56 21.20
CA PRO A 22 -29.50 -16.88 22.00
C PRO A 22 -29.57 -15.36 21.75
N TRP A 23 -28.79 -14.82 20.82
CA TRP A 23 -28.67 -13.39 20.49
C TRP A 23 -28.77 -13.20 18.98
N ASN A 24 -29.17 -12.00 18.55
CA ASN A 24 -29.11 -11.62 17.13
C ASN A 24 -27.78 -10.93 16.83
N LEU A 25 -27.31 -11.01 15.59
CA LEU A 25 -26.02 -10.43 15.22
C LEU A 25 -26.03 -8.90 15.41
N LYS A 26 -27.17 -8.26 15.14
CA LYS A 26 -27.36 -6.82 15.35
C LYS A 26 -27.23 -6.38 16.81
N ASP A 27 -27.46 -7.28 17.77
CA ASP A 27 -27.39 -6.95 19.20
C ASP A 27 -25.93 -6.85 19.69
N ILE A 28 -24.98 -7.44 18.97
CA ILE A 28 -23.56 -7.51 19.35
C ILE A 28 -22.63 -6.68 18.48
N LEU A 29 -23.06 -6.28 17.28
CA LEU A 29 -22.25 -5.46 16.38
C LEU A 29 -22.15 -4.01 16.89
N PRO A 30 -20.97 -3.38 16.77
CA PRO A 30 -20.83 -1.98 17.13
C PRO A 30 -21.67 -1.09 16.21
N THR A 31 -22.14 0.04 16.74
CA THR A 31 -22.78 1.06 15.91
C THR A 31 -21.72 1.80 15.11
N PRO A 32 -21.75 1.77 13.76
CA PRO A 32 -20.80 2.50 12.95
C PRO A 32 -21.06 4.01 13.08
N LEU A 33 -19.99 4.77 13.25
CA LEU A 33 -20.02 6.23 13.33
C LEU A 33 -19.19 6.81 12.17
N SER A 34 -19.61 7.94 11.64
CA SER A 34 -18.92 8.61 10.53
C SER A 34 -17.81 9.54 11.05
N ALA A 35 -16.77 9.75 10.25
CA ALA A 35 -15.73 10.72 10.60
C ALA A 35 -16.31 12.10 10.94
N GLY A 36 -15.79 12.70 12.02
CA GLY A 36 -16.26 14.00 12.53
C GLY A 36 -17.43 13.90 13.50
N GLU A 37 -17.98 12.71 13.75
CA GLU A 37 -18.95 12.49 14.82
C GLU A 37 -18.27 12.44 16.20
N PHE A 38 -19.07 12.61 17.25
CA PHE A 38 -18.63 12.50 18.64
C PHE A 38 -18.80 11.05 19.11
N ALA A 39 -17.71 10.41 19.51
CA ALA A 39 -17.70 9.01 19.95
C ALA A 39 -17.59 8.84 21.48
N GLY A 40 -17.84 9.90 22.24
CA GLY A 40 -17.80 9.89 23.71
C GLY A 40 -16.67 10.73 24.30
N ARG A 41 -16.40 10.53 25.59
CA ARG A 41 -15.37 11.24 26.34
C ARG A 41 -14.54 10.28 27.18
N LEU A 42 -13.26 10.62 27.34
CA LEU A 42 -12.39 9.97 28.31
C LEU A 42 -13.01 10.06 29.71
N THR A 43 -13.28 8.93 30.33
CA THR A 43 -13.83 8.86 31.69
C THR A 43 -12.73 9.08 32.73
N VAL A 44 -13.12 9.30 33.99
CA VAL A 44 -12.17 9.40 35.11
C VAL A 44 -11.36 8.11 35.26
N ASP A 45 -12.05 6.96 35.22
CA ASP A 45 -11.41 5.66 35.30
C ASP A 45 -10.48 5.41 34.10
N GLY A 46 -10.92 5.76 32.88
CA GLY A 46 -10.11 5.65 31.67
C GLY A 46 -8.86 6.52 31.71
N ALA A 47 -8.96 7.76 32.20
CA ALA A 47 -7.81 8.64 32.36
C ALA A 47 -6.79 8.04 33.34
N SER A 48 -7.28 7.45 34.44
CA SER A 48 -6.44 6.81 35.46
C SER A 48 -5.73 5.54 34.94
N LEU A 49 -6.36 4.83 34.01
CA LEU A 49 -5.75 3.67 33.34
C LEU A 49 -4.67 4.08 32.32
N LEU A 50 -4.91 5.14 31.53
CA LEU A 50 -3.98 5.61 30.50
C LEU A 50 -2.77 6.33 31.08
N ASP A 51 -2.97 7.08 32.16
CA ASP A 51 -1.91 7.84 32.83
C ASP A 51 -2.06 7.77 34.36
N PRO A 52 -1.42 6.79 35.00
CA PRO A 52 -1.43 6.66 36.46
C PRO A 52 -0.83 7.86 37.21
N SER A 53 -0.10 8.75 36.53
CA SER A 53 0.46 9.96 37.16
C SER A 53 -0.59 11.06 37.38
N GLY A 54 -1.74 10.98 36.70
CA GLY A 54 -2.84 11.92 36.82
C GLY A 54 -2.63 13.24 36.09
N ILE A 55 -1.67 13.33 35.15
CA ILE A 55 -1.47 14.51 34.31
C ILE A 55 -2.58 14.59 33.24
N LEU A 56 -3.02 13.46 32.71
CA LEU A 56 -4.09 13.38 31.72
C LEU A 56 -5.46 13.65 32.36
N ASN A 57 -6.07 14.78 31.98
CA ASN A 57 -7.40 15.14 32.47
C ASN A 57 -8.51 14.29 31.80
N PRO A 58 -9.54 13.86 32.56
CA PRO A 58 -10.74 13.28 31.98
C PRO A 58 -11.55 14.31 31.18
N GLY A 59 -12.53 13.84 30.42
CA GLY A 59 -13.45 14.67 29.64
C GLY A 59 -12.96 15.00 28.22
N ILE A 60 -11.78 14.54 27.81
CA ILE A 60 -11.27 14.67 26.45
C ILE A 60 -12.27 14.02 25.47
N PRO A 61 -12.75 14.74 24.44
CA PRO A 61 -13.67 14.17 23.46
C PRO A 61 -12.95 13.15 22.57
N PHE A 62 -13.62 12.03 22.29
CA PHE A 62 -13.18 11.06 21.30
C PHE A 62 -13.96 11.23 19.99
N VAL A 63 -13.28 10.90 18.91
CA VAL A 63 -13.85 10.70 17.57
C VAL A 63 -13.93 9.19 17.31
N PRO A 64 -14.71 8.74 16.31
CA PRO A 64 -14.77 7.34 15.93
C PRO A 64 -13.36 6.78 15.70
N PRO A 65 -13.02 5.61 16.28
CA PRO A 65 -11.76 4.95 15.97
C PRO A 65 -11.81 4.47 14.52
N GLU A 66 -10.68 4.59 13.83
CA GLU A 66 -10.55 4.18 12.43
C GLU A 66 -9.45 3.13 12.25
N GLY A 67 -9.59 2.31 11.22
CA GLY A 67 -8.56 1.35 10.83
C GLY A 67 -7.28 2.04 10.35
N ASP A 68 -6.17 1.30 10.39
CA ASP A 68 -4.87 1.77 9.91
C ASP A 68 -4.88 2.17 8.43
N ALA A 69 -5.52 1.38 7.57
CA ALA A 69 -5.71 1.71 6.15
C ALA A 69 -6.48 3.02 5.98
N ALA A 70 -7.60 3.18 6.72
CA ALA A 70 -8.45 4.36 6.63
C ALA A 70 -7.72 5.63 7.13
N THR A 71 -6.99 5.54 8.24
CA THR A 71 -6.16 6.65 8.74
C THR A 71 -4.99 6.96 7.81
N GLY A 72 -4.38 5.95 7.16
CA GLY A 72 -3.39 6.13 6.10
C GLY A 72 -3.95 6.89 4.89
N MET A 73 -5.19 6.61 4.49
CA MET A 73 -5.88 7.34 3.41
C MET A 73 -6.15 8.80 3.78
N VAL A 74 -6.46 9.10 5.05
CA VAL A 74 -6.56 10.48 5.55
C VAL A 74 -5.21 11.18 5.50
N ALA A 75 -4.15 10.51 5.96
CA ALA A 75 -2.78 11.03 5.94
C ALA A 75 -2.23 11.24 4.52
N THR A 76 -2.85 10.64 3.51
CA THR A 76 -2.43 10.78 2.12
C THR A 76 -3.42 11.57 1.28
N ASN A 77 -4.52 12.07 1.86
CA ASN A 77 -5.59 12.75 1.12
C ASN A 77 -6.15 11.90 -0.05
N THR A 78 -6.29 10.59 0.15
CA THR A 78 -6.77 9.65 -0.88
C THR A 78 -8.15 9.09 -0.52
N LEU A 79 -9.09 9.97 -0.18
CA LEU A 79 -10.47 9.58 0.16
C LEU A 79 -11.45 9.73 -1.01
N LYS A 80 -11.05 10.44 -2.07
CA LYS A 80 -11.93 10.71 -3.21
C LYS A 80 -12.04 9.47 -4.11
N PRO A 81 -13.25 9.08 -4.59
CA PRO A 81 -13.39 8.02 -5.57
C PRO A 81 -12.50 8.20 -6.80
N GLY A 82 -11.83 7.13 -7.23
CA GLY A 82 -10.82 7.14 -8.28
C GLY A 82 -9.40 7.48 -7.81
N THR A 83 -9.23 7.96 -6.57
CA THR A 83 -7.90 8.16 -5.97
C THR A 83 -7.52 6.97 -5.10
N GLY A 84 -6.23 6.82 -4.81
CA GLY A 84 -5.73 5.77 -3.94
C GLY A 84 -4.34 6.07 -3.42
N ASN A 85 -3.84 5.24 -2.52
CA ASN A 85 -2.46 5.32 -2.03
C ASN A 85 -1.72 4.00 -2.22
N VAL A 86 -0.39 4.10 -2.20
CA VAL A 86 0.54 2.98 -2.18
C VAL A 86 1.44 3.15 -0.96
N SER A 87 1.26 2.27 0.02
CA SER A 87 2.08 2.20 1.23
C SER A 87 3.17 1.16 1.02
N ALA A 88 4.43 1.59 1.03
CA ALA A 88 5.57 0.73 0.72
C ALA A 88 6.60 0.67 1.87
N GLY A 89 6.62 -0.45 2.57
CA GLY A 89 7.59 -0.82 3.60
C GLY A 89 8.24 -2.17 3.29
N THR A 90 8.40 -3.03 4.30
CA THR A 90 8.82 -4.42 4.06
C THR A 90 7.75 -5.22 3.30
N SER A 91 6.49 -4.81 3.42
CA SER A 91 5.34 -5.21 2.61
C SER A 91 4.84 -4.02 1.78
N ILE A 92 3.89 -4.25 0.87
CA ILE A 92 3.28 -3.19 0.06
C ILE A 92 1.76 -3.35 -0.03
N PHE A 93 1.06 -2.23 0.10
CA PHE A 93 -0.38 -2.13 -0.06
C PHE A 93 -0.69 -1.09 -1.14
N ALA A 94 -1.65 -1.38 -2.01
CA ALA A 94 -2.21 -0.42 -2.93
C ALA A 94 -3.73 -0.39 -2.72
N THR A 95 -4.25 0.74 -2.23
CA THR A 95 -5.67 0.92 -1.91
C THR A 95 -6.28 1.96 -2.83
N VAL A 96 -7.40 1.63 -3.47
CA VAL A 96 -8.13 2.49 -4.41
C VAL A 96 -9.55 2.71 -3.91
N VAL A 97 -9.97 3.97 -3.80
CA VAL A 97 -11.37 4.32 -3.51
C VAL A 97 -12.20 4.06 -4.76
N LEU A 98 -13.21 3.21 -4.63
CA LEU A 98 -14.01 2.75 -5.74
C LEU A 98 -15.07 3.78 -6.15
N LYS A 99 -15.20 4.03 -7.46
CA LYS A 99 -16.30 4.81 -8.04
C LYS A 99 -17.64 4.06 -8.00
N ARG A 100 -17.58 2.72 -7.90
CA ARG A 100 -18.73 1.80 -7.83
C ARG A 100 -18.33 0.50 -7.11
N PRO A 101 -19.24 -0.19 -6.43
CA PRO A 101 -18.96 -1.51 -5.85
C PRO A 101 -18.44 -2.50 -6.91
N LEU A 102 -17.60 -3.45 -6.49
CA LEU A 102 -17.14 -4.54 -7.35
C LEU A 102 -18.32 -5.46 -7.71
N SER A 103 -18.24 -6.09 -8.88
CA SER A 103 -19.28 -6.98 -9.39
C SER A 103 -19.38 -8.31 -8.63
N LYS A 104 -18.26 -8.77 -8.06
CA LYS A 104 -18.14 -10.00 -7.29
C LYS A 104 -16.99 -9.89 -6.27
N ALA A 105 -16.93 -10.85 -5.35
CA ALA A 105 -15.78 -11.01 -4.47
C ALA A 105 -14.57 -11.57 -5.25
N HIS A 106 -13.39 -11.04 -4.94
CA HIS A 106 -12.11 -11.47 -5.48
C HIS A 106 -11.20 -11.79 -4.31
N LYS A 107 -10.42 -12.87 -4.41
CA LYS A 107 -9.57 -13.30 -3.29
C LYS A 107 -8.34 -12.41 -3.14
N GLU A 108 -7.96 -11.77 -4.23
CA GLU A 108 -6.82 -10.89 -4.41
C GLU A 108 -7.04 -9.50 -3.79
N LEU A 109 -8.27 -9.19 -3.39
CA LEU A 109 -8.69 -7.85 -2.98
C LEU A 109 -9.40 -7.86 -1.62
N ASP A 110 -8.88 -7.08 -0.70
CA ASP A 110 -9.55 -6.76 0.55
C ASP A 110 -10.44 -5.53 0.36
N ILE A 111 -11.69 -5.61 0.81
CA ILE A 111 -12.62 -4.47 0.76
C ILE A 111 -12.60 -3.76 2.11
N VAL A 112 -12.21 -2.49 2.07
CA VAL A 112 -12.19 -1.59 3.22
C VAL A 112 -13.05 -0.36 2.91
N MET A 113 -13.23 0.52 3.89
CA MET A 113 -14.03 1.73 3.74
C MET A 113 -13.21 2.96 4.16
N THR A 114 -13.42 4.08 3.48
CA THR A 114 -12.91 5.37 3.94
C THR A 114 -13.69 5.84 5.18
N PRO A 115 -13.12 6.74 6.01
CA PRO A 115 -13.83 7.28 7.17
C PRO A 115 -15.13 8.04 6.85
N ASP A 116 -15.31 8.45 5.59
CA ASP A 116 -16.53 9.09 5.08
C ASP A 116 -17.48 8.14 4.32
N GLY A 117 -17.18 6.84 4.27
CA GLY A 117 -18.11 5.81 3.84
C GLY A 117 -17.98 5.29 2.41
N HIS A 118 -16.93 5.68 1.69
CA HIS A 118 -16.67 5.18 0.35
C HIS A 118 -15.99 3.81 0.41
N LEU A 119 -16.48 2.85 -0.39
CA LEU A 119 -15.82 1.57 -0.55
C LEU A 119 -14.44 1.76 -1.20
N SER A 120 -13.48 1.00 -0.71
CA SER A 120 -12.12 0.96 -1.25
C SER A 120 -11.68 -0.49 -1.37
N ALA A 121 -10.89 -0.77 -2.40
CA ALA A 121 -10.30 -2.09 -2.59
C ALA A 121 -8.79 -2.00 -2.44
N MET A 122 -8.23 -2.95 -1.71
CA MET A 122 -6.81 -3.02 -1.39
C MET A 122 -6.22 -4.29 -1.98
N SER A 123 -5.16 -4.14 -2.78
CA SER A 123 -4.25 -5.23 -3.07
C SER A 123 -3.09 -5.16 -2.08
N HIS A 124 -2.80 -6.27 -1.42
CA HIS A 124 -1.72 -6.41 -0.45
C HIS A 124 -0.75 -7.50 -0.91
N ALA A 125 0.54 -7.19 -0.80
CA ALA A 125 1.61 -8.17 -0.91
C ALA A 125 2.52 -8.11 0.32
N ASN A 126 2.82 -9.30 0.86
CA ASN A 126 3.59 -9.46 2.09
C ASN A 126 5.08 -9.11 1.92
N ASN A 127 5.59 -9.26 0.70
CA ASN A 127 7.02 -9.14 0.40
C ASN A 127 7.30 -7.95 -0.52
N PHE A 128 8.19 -7.05 -0.08
CA PHE A 128 8.58 -5.89 -0.86
C PHE A 128 10.08 -5.58 -0.75
N THR A 129 10.53 -4.70 0.15
CA THR A 129 11.93 -4.22 0.14
C THR A 129 12.97 -5.15 0.77
N THR A 130 12.59 -6.26 1.40
CA THR A 130 13.53 -7.08 2.21
C THR A 130 14.74 -7.56 1.40
N ASP A 131 14.51 -8.15 0.22
CA ASP A 131 15.58 -8.61 -0.67
C ASP A 131 16.40 -7.44 -1.26
N LEU A 132 15.70 -6.38 -1.69
CA LEU A 132 16.32 -5.17 -2.20
C LEU A 132 17.32 -4.59 -1.19
N ASN A 133 16.95 -4.50 0.09
CA ASN A 133 17.80 -4.00 1.15
C ASN A 133 19.03 -4.91 1.37
N ALA A 134 18.89 -6.23 1.22
CA ALA A 134 20.00 -7.16 1.28
C ALA A 134 21.01 -6.92 0.15
N TRP A 135 20.53 -6.68 -1.08
CA TRP A 135 21.38 -6.32 -2.21
C TRP A 135 22.09 -4.98 -2.02
N VAL A 136 21.39 -3.95 -1.55
CA VAL A 136 22.01 -2.65 -1.24
C VAL A 136 23.10 -2.81 -0.18
N ASN A 137 22.86 -3.59 0.87
CA ASN A 137 23.87 -3.86 1.90
C ASN A 137 25.09 -4.63 1.35
N LEU A 138 24.90 -5.53 0.38
CA LEU A 138 26.01 -6.20 -0.30
C LEU A 138 26.90 -5.18 -1.06
N PHE A 139 26.30 -4.20 -1.72
CA PHE A 139 27.06 -3.12 -2.37
C PHE A 139 27.78 -2.22 -1.36
N ALA A 140 27.20 -1.96 -0.19
CA ALA A 140 27.87 -1.24 0.89
C ALA A 140 29.12 -2.01 1.37
N GLN A 141 28.99 -3.32 1.62
CA GLN A 141 30.11 -4.17 1.99
C GLN A 141 31.21 -4.20 0.92
N PHE A 142 30.84 -4.19 -0.37
CA PHE A 142 31.81 -4.06 -1.46
C PHE A 142 32.58 -2.73 -1.39
N ALA A 143 31.88 -1.62 -1.17
CA ALA A 143 32.49 -0.29 -1.04
C ALA A 143 33.47 -0.23 0.16
N ASP A 144 33.10 -0.84 1.28
CA ASP A 144 33.96 -0.98 2.47
C ASP A 144 35.20 -1.85 2.18
N ALA A 145 35.03 -2.97 1.48
CA ALA A 145 36.12 -3.90 1.15
C ALA A 145 37.21 -3.23 0.31
N ILE A 146 36.85 -2.27 -0.56
CA ILE A 146 37.79 -1.46 -1.34
C ILE A 146 38.24 -0.18 -0.61
N ARG A 147 37.88 -0.03 0.67
CA ARG A 147 38.20 1.13 1.55
C ARG A 147 37.67 2.46 1.02
N LYS A 148 36.49 2.43 0.38
CA LYS A 148 35.75 3.60 -0.07
C LYS A 148 34.32 3.57 0.49
N PRO A 149 34.14 3.68 1.82
CA PRO A 149 32.81 3.69 2.41
C PRO A 149 31.97 4.82 1.81
N ILE A 150 30.70 4.52 1.55
CA ILE A 150 29.70 5.45 1.03
C ILE A 150 28.51 5.47 1.97
N SER A 151 27.84 6.62 2.12
CA SER A 151 26.63 6.69 2.94
C SER A 151 25.51 5.86 2.31
N MET A 152 24.66 5.27 3.15
CA MET A 152 23.49 4.52 2.68
C MET A 152 22.57 5.38 1.82
N ASP A 153 22.36 6.65 2.18
CA ASP A 153 21.54 7.58 1.39
C ASP A 153 22.08 7.77 -0.04
N LEU A 154 23.39 7.95 -0.18
CA LEU A 154 24.02 8.08 -1.49
C LEU A 154 23.94 6.77 -2.27
N LEU A 155 24.11 5.63 -1.60
CA LEU A 155 24.05 4.31 -2.23
C LEU A 155 22.64 3.99 -2.74
N TYR A 156 21.60 4.14 -1.90
CA TYR A 156 20.20 3.98 -2.31
C TYR A 156 19.88 4.91 -3.48
N THR A 157 20.18 6.20 -3.35
CA THR A 157 19.93 7.20 -4.40
C THR A 157 20.62 6.80 -5.71
N SER A 158 21.89 6.40 -5.67
CA SER A 158 22.65 6.06 -6.88
C SER A 158 22.13 4.80 -7.55
N LEU A 159 21.84 3.75 -6.77
CA LEU A 159 21.30 2.49 -7.29
C LEU A 159 19.89 2.66 -7.86
N PHE A 160 19.03 3.43 -7.19
CA PHE A 160 17.67 3.69 -7.64
C PHE A 160 17.66 4.49 -8.95
N ASN A 161 18.46 5.55 -9.04
CA ASN A 161 18.60 6.31 -10.29
C ASN A 161 19.07 5.41 -11.45
N SER A 162 20.02 4.50 -11.20
CA SER A 162 20.48 3.56 -12.24
C SER A 162 19.36 2.70 -12.85
N ALA A 163 18.31 2.38 -12.08
CA ALA A 163 17.17 1.61 -12.57
C ALA A 163 16.35 2.38 -13.62
N VAL A 164 16.39 3.70 -13.63
CA VAL A 164 15.60 4.56 -14.52
C VAL A 164 16.44 5.34 -15.53
N ASP A 165 17.75 5.13 -15.54
CA ASP A 165 18.68 5.74 -16.50
C ASP A 165 18.39 5.33 -17.96
N ASN A 166 18.77 6.18 -18.91
CA ASN A 166 18.52 5.98 -20.34
C ASN A 166 19.20 4.72 -20.94
N GLY A 167 20.24 4.20 -20.29
CA GLY A 167 20.94 2.99 -20.71
C GLY A 167 20.32 1.69 -20.20
N THR A 168 19.25 1.78 -19.39
CA THR A 168 18.58 0.63 -18.76
C THR A 168 17.40 0.20 -19.61
N GLU A 169 17.36 -1.08 -19.98
CA GLU A 169 16.25 -1.63 -20.76
C GLU A 169 14.93 -1.59 -19.98
N PHE A 170 13.85 -1.22 -20.67
CA PHE A 170 12.55 -1.01 -20.05
C PHE A 170 11.96 -2.25 -19.36
N ASP A 171 12.34 -3.44 -19.80
CA ASP A 171 11.95 -4.75 -19.26
C ASP A 171 13.04 -5.38 -18.37
N ALA A 172 13.93 -4.54 -17.82
CA ALA A 172 15.07 -4.95 -17.00
C ALA A 172 16.04 -5.91 -17.71
N GLY A 173 16.10 -5.89 -19.05
CA GLY A 173 17.06 -6.66 -19.84
C GLY A 173 16.87 -8.17 -19.74
N GLY A 174 15.67 -8.64 -19.38
CA GLY A 174 15.31 -10.05 -19.22
C GLY A 174 15.79 -10.70 -17.92
N ASN A 175 16.29 -9.91 -16.96
CA ASN A 175 16.56 -10.39 -15.61
C ASN A 175 15.24 -10.48 -14.82
N ILE A 176 15.14 -11.42 -13.88
CA ILE A 176 13.97 -11.61 -13.01
C ILE A 176 14.44 -11.61 -11.55
N ASN A 177 13.67 -10.92 -10.70
CA ASN A 177 13.79 -11.02 -9.26
C ASN A 177 12.47 -11.46 -8.62
N TYR A 178 12.53 -12.49 -7.79
CA TYR A 178 11.49 -12.86 -6.82
C TYR A 178 11.99 -12.49 -5.43
N CYS A 179 11.32 -11.54 -4.77
CA CYS A 179 11.72 -11.00 -3.48
C CYS A 179 11.01 -11.69 -2.29
N PHE A 180 10.56 -12.93 -2.47
CA PHE A 180 9.72 -13.61 -1.49
C PHE A 180 10.54 -14.09 -0.29
N SER A 181 10.42 -13.38 0.83
CA SER A 181 10.99 -13.78 2.12
C SER A 181 10.10 -14.77 2.87
N SER A 182 8.81 -14.78 2.53
CA SER A 182 7.75 -15.62 3.08
C SER A 182 6.75 -15.96 1.98
N GLY A 183 5.69 -16.72 2.31
CA GLY A 183 4.57 -16.93 1.40
C GLY A 183 3.98 -15.62 0.87
N GLU A 184 3.41 -15.71 -0.33
CA GLU A 184 2.76 -14.60 -1.04
C GLU A 184 1.45 -15.09 -1.67
N PHE A 185 0.34 -14.74 -1.02
CA PHE A 185 -0.98 -15.22 -1.41
C PHE A 185 -1.36 -14.78 -2.84
N GLN A 186 -1.03 -13.54 -3.21
CA GLN A 186 -1.28 -13.01 -4.55
C GLN A 186 -0.63 -13.86 -5.65
N ALA A 187 0.54 -14.42 -5.37
CA ALA A 187 1.29 -15.28 -6.28
C ALA A 187 0.98 -16.78 -6.09
N GLY A 188 0.08 -17.15 -5.18
CA GLY A 188 -0.24 -18.56 -4.91
C GLY A 188 0.89 -19.32 -4.21
N LEU A 189 1.69 -18.63 -3.39
CA LEU A 189 2.85 -19.20 -2.70
C LEU A 189 2.59 -19.30 -1.19
N GLU A 190 2.73 -20.51 -0.63
CA GLU A 190 2.63 -20.73 0.83
C GLU A 190 3.92 -20.34 1.57
N GLU A 191 5.05 -20.40 0.87
CA GLU A 191 6.38 -20.03 1.35
C GLU A 191 7.15 -19.29 0.25
N GLY A 192 8.30 -18.69 0.56
CA GLY A 192 9.06 -17.87 -0.39
C GLY A 192 10.57 -18.01 -0.23
N ARG A 193 11.31 -17.85 -1.33
CA ARG A 193 12.77 -17.79 -1.41
C ARG A 193 13.18 -16.57 -2.23
N PHE A 194 14.32 -15.97 -1.86
CA PHE A 194 14.92 -14.93 -2.68
C PHE A 194 15.57 -15.55 -3.92
N VAL A 195 15.12 -15.15 -5.11
CA VAL A 195 15.62 -15.68 -6.37
C VAL A 195 15.88 -14.54 -7.35
N PHE A 196 17.16 -14.34 -7.68
CA PHE A 196 17.56 -13.56 -8.84
C PHE A 196 17.99 -14.51 -9.96
N ALA A 197 17.24 -14.52 -11.07
CA ALA A 197 17.44 -15.43 -12.18
C ALA A 197 17.53 -14.69 -13.52
N ARG A 198 18.27 -15.27 -14.47
CA ARG A 198 18.42 -14.69 -15.82
C ARG A 198 18.72 -15.76 -16.86
N GLY A 199 18.17 -15.58 -18.06
CA GLY A 199 18.47 -16.42 -19.21
C GLY A 199 19.84 -16.10 -19.85
N PRO A 200 20.37 -16.95 -20.73
CA PRO A 200 21.67 -16.72 -21.39
C PRO A 200 21.75 -15.43 -22.22
N GLN A 201 20.61 -14.96 -22.74
CA GLN A 201 20.51 -13.75 -23.55
C GLN A 201 20.20 -12.48 -22.73
N ALA A 202 20.00 -12.62 -21.41
CA ALA A 202 19.70 -11.49 -20.54
C ALA A 202 20.92 -10.59 -20.39
N LYS A 203 20.69 -9.27 -20.40
CA LYS A 203 21.73 -8.27 -20.24
C LYS A 203 21.85 -7.88 -18.77
N LEU A 204 22.89 -8.39 -18.11
CA LEU A 204 23.18 -8.03 -16.73
C LEU A 204 24.01 -6.75 -16.68
N SER A 205 23.34 -5.61 -16.48
CA SER A 205 23.93 -4.32 -16.14
C SER A 205 23.46 -3.90 -14.74
N LEU A 206 24.12 -2.93 -14.11
CA LEU A 206 23.68 -2.42 -12.80
C LEU A 206 22.25 -1.87 -12.85
N GLY A 207 21.93 -1.10 -13.89
CA GLY A 207 20.60 -0.54 -14.09
C GLY A 207 19.53 -1.60 -14.29
N ASN A 208 19.80 -2.62 -15.11
CA ASN A 208 18.87 -3.75 -15.31
C ASN A 208 18.70 -4.59 -14.06
N PHE A 209 19.79 -4.81 -13.32
CA PHE A 209 19.73 -5.48 -12.03
C PHE A 209 18.82 -4.72 -11.07
N MET A 210 19.04 -3.41 -10.87
CA MET A 210 18.21 -2.59 -9.98
C MET A 210 16.77 -2.44 -10.46
N ARG A 211 16.53 -2.33 -11.77
CA ARG A 211 15.17 -2.32 -12.32
C ARG A 211 14.45 -3.65 -12.07
N ALA A 212 15.13 -4.79 -12.20
CA ALA A 212 14.54 -6.09 -11.88
C ALA A 212 14.21 -6.21 -10.38
N GLN A 213 15.07 -5.71 -9.49
CA GLN A 213 14.78 -5.67 -8.05
C GLN A 213 13.50 -4.87 -7.76
N LEU A 214 13.39 -3.66 -8.31
CA LEU A 214 12.23 -2.79 -8.12
C LEU A 214 10.97 -3.36 -8.78
N TYR A 215 11.05 -3.79 -10.05
CA TYR A 215 9.91 -4.36 -10.75
C TYR A 215 9.42 -5.65 -10.09
N GLY A 216 10.34 -6.55 -9.71
CA GLY A 216 10.02 -7.78 -8.98
C GLY A 216 9.25 -7.51 -7.69
N ALA A 217 9.64 -6.47 -6.94
CA ALA A 217 8.94 -6.08 -5.72
C ALA A 217 7.51 -5.56 -5.99
N PHE A 218 7.27 -4.86 -7.11
CA PHE A 218 5.92 -4.37 -7.47
C PHE A 218 5.03 -5.43 -8.14
N CYS A 219 5.59 -6.52 -8.68
CA CYS A 219 4.80 -7.56 -9.35
C CYS A 219 3.68 -8.15 -8.47
N PRO A 220 3.91 -8.58 -7.22
CA PRO A 220 2.87 -9.21 -6.40
C PRO A 220 1.63 -8.33 -6.18
N VAL A 221 1.81 -7.06 -5.80
CA VAL A 221 0.68 -6.12 -5.63
C VAL A 221 0.02 -5.78 -6.98
N THR A 222 0.74 -5.89 -8.09
CA THR A 222 0.17 -5.70 -9.42
C THR A 222 -0.83 -6.79 -9.79
N ILE A 223 -0.77 -7.98 -9.18
CA ILE A 223 -1.74 -9.06 -9.42
C ILE A 223 -3.15 -8.61 -9.01
N GLY A 224 -3.34 -8.15 -7.76
CA GLY A 224 -4.64 -7.62 -7.33
C GLY A 224 -5.03 -6.32 -8.03
N MET A 225 -4.07 -5.44 -8.30
CA MET A 225 -4.36 -4.21 -9.08
C MET A 225 -4.84 -4.50 -10.51
N ASN A 226 -4.34 -5.58 -11.13
CA ASN A 226 -4.84 -6.04 -12.43
C ASN A 226 -6.27 -6.57 -12.33
N VAL A 227 -6.67 -7.22 -11.23
CA VAL A 227 -8.08 -7.61 -11.01
C VAL A 227 -8.96 -6.35 -11.00
N LEU A 228 -8.57 -5.31 -10.25
CA LEU A 228 -9.33 -4.05 -10.20
C LEU A 228 -9.47 -3.39 -11.58
N THR A 229 -8.38 -3.26 -12.30
CA THR A 229 -8.33 -2.47 -13.54
C THR A 229 -8.77 -3.25 -14.78
N LYS A 230 -8.39 -4.52 -14.90
CA LYS A 230 -8.62 -5.35 -16.09
C LYS A 230 -9.91 -6.16 -16.00
N GLU A 231 -10.28 -6.68 -14.84
CA GLU A 231 -11.54 -7.45 -14.69
C GLU A 231 -12.71 -6.59 -14.25
N GLU A 232 -12.51 -5.75 -13.24
CA GLU A 232 -13.57 -4.89 -12.69
C GLU A 232 -13.69 -3.54 -13.41
N HIS A 233 -12.75 -3.21 -14.30
CA HIS A 233 -12.71 -1.96 -15.06
C HIS A 233 -12.82 -0.72 -14.15
N VAL A 234 -12.13 -0.76 -13.01
CA VAL A 234 -12.02 0.39 -12.11
C VAL A 234 -11.07 1.41 -12.73
N GLU A 235 -11.57 2.61 -12.96
CA GLU A 235 -10.76 3.75 -13.37
C GLU A 235 -10.06 4.36 -12.16
N ILE A 236 -8.73 4.44 -12.23
CA ILE A 236 -7.88 5.05 -11.23
C ILE A 236 -7.33 6.35 -11.81
N ASP A 237 -7.64 7.48 -11.17
CA ASP A 237 -7.26 8.81 -11.62
C ASP A 237 -5.82 9.14 -11.20
N SER A 238 -5.43 8.76 -9.97
CA SER A 238 -4.08 8.97 -9.44
C SER A 238 -3.85 8.15 -8.17
N LEU A 239 -2.59 7.79 -7.93
CA LEU A 239 -2.15 7.19 -6.67
C LEU A 239 -1.18 8.12 -5.94
N LEU A 240 -1.14 8.01 -4.62
CA LEU A 240 -0.15 8.66 -3.77
C LEU A 240 0.76 7.62 -3.13
N GLY A 241 2.05 7.64 -3.47
CA GLY A 241 3.06 6.75 -2.92
C GLY A 241 3.68 7.30 -1.65
N HIS A 242 3.82 6.45 -0.64
CA HIS A 242 4.53 6.77 0.60
C HIS A 242 5.27 5.57 1.17
N GLY A 243 6.19 5.85 2.09
CA GLY A 243 7.12 4.86 2.66
C GLY A 243 8.54 5.04 2.16
N GLY A 244 9.47 4.29 2.75
CA GLY A 244 10.92 4.54 2.63
C GLY A 244 11.42 4.51 1.17
N ILE A 245 10.83 3.67 0.32
CA ILE A 245 11.21 3.57 -1.09
C ILE A 245 10.93 4.87 -1.87
N PHE A 246 9.92 5.64 -1.47
CA PHE A 246 9.53 6.90 -2.12
C PHE A 246 10.35 8.10 -1.63
N ALA A 247 11.31 7.90 -0.72
CA ALA A 247 12.20 8.96 -0.25
C ALA A 247 13.17 9.44 -1.34
N THR A 248 13.48 8.59 -2.34
CA THR A 248 14.19 9.03 -3.55
C THR A 248 13.16 9.58 -4.55
N PRO A 249 13.14 10.90 -4.80
CA PRO A 249 12.13 11.50 -5.67
C PRO A 249 12.18 10.93 -7.08
N GLU A 250 11.01 10.92 -7.74
CA GLU A 250 10.81 10.53 -9.14
C GLU A 250 11.08 9.06 -9.51
N VAL A 251 12.10 8.40 -8.95
CA VAL A 251 12.46 7.02 -9.33
C VAL A 251 11.33 6.05 -8.98
N SER A 252 11.00 5.92 -7.69
CA SER A 252 9.99 4.96 -7.24
C SER A 252 8.61 5.30 -7.75
N GLN A 253 8.33 6.59 -7.96
CA GLN A 253 7.12 7.06 -8.63
C GLN A 253 7.07 6.62 -10.09
N ARG A 254 8.19 6.69 -10.81
CA ARG A 254 8.28 6.21 -12.19
C ARG A 254 8.05 4.70 -12.25
N ILE A 255 8.65 3.92 -11.36
CA ILE A 255 8.40 2.47 -11.26
C ILE A 255 6.94 2.17 -10.95
N ALA A 256 6.36 2.79 -9.92
CA ALA A 256 4.96 2.57 -9.53
C ALA A 256 3.98 3.03 -10.63
N SER A 257 4.26 4.15 -11.29
CA SER A 257 3.44 4.63 -12.42
C SER A 257 3.52 3.70 -13.62
N ALA A 258 4.66 3.05 -13.85
CA ALA A 258 4.82 2.03 -14.87
C ALA A 258 4.03 0.76 -14.52
N ALA A 259 4.07 0.34 -13.25
CA ALA A 259 3.38 -0.84 -12.75
C ALA A 259 1.85 -0.71 -12.82
N PHE A 260 1.33 0.44 -12.40
CA PHE A 260 -0.12 0.65 -12.27
C PHE A 260 -0.74 1.40 -13.45
N GLY A 261 0.08 1.98 -14.34
CA GLY A 261 -0.40 2.72 -15.52
C GLY A 261 -1.08 4.05 -15.19
N VAL A 262 -0.82 4.63 -14.02
CA VAL A 262 -1.48 5.86 -13.53
C VAL A 262 -0.49 6.85 -12.93
N PRO A 263 -0.84 8.15 -12.83
CA PRO A 263 0.01 9.13 -12.18
C PRO A 263 0.26 8.78 -10.71
N VAL A 264 1.52 8.87 -10.27
CA VAL A 264 1.93 8.63 -8.88
C VAL A 264 2.50 9.89 -8.27
N THR A 265 1.89 10.35 -7.19
CA THR A 265 2.26 11.55 -6.45
C THR A 265 2.99 11.18 -5.15
N THR A 266 3.95 11.98 -4.72
CA THR A 266 4.56 11.90 -3.38
C THR A 266 4.41 13.25 -2.68
N MET A 267 4.37 13.22 -1.34
CA MET A 267 4.36 14.43 -0.50
C MET A 267 5.14 14.20 0.80
N PRO A 268 5.78 15.24 1.38
CA PRO A 268 6.61 15.10 2.58
C PRO A 268 5.87 14.54 3.80
N THR A 269 4.59 14.87 3.97
CA THR A 269 3.81 14.52 5.17
C THR A 269 3.33 13.06 5.16
N ALA A 270 3.49 12.33 4.06
CA ALA A 270 2.96 10.98 3.93
C ALA A 270 3.74 9.94 4.77
N SER A 271 4.91 10.30 5.32
CA SER A 271 5.69 9.44 6.22
C SER A 271 5.18 9.42 7.67
N GLU A 272 4.34 10.38 8.08
CA GLU A 272 3.82 10.45 9.45
C GLU A 272 2.77 9.35 9.74
N GLY A 273 2.20 8.75 8.70
CA GLY A 273 1.37 7.54 8.78
C GLY A 273 0.02 7.72 9.49
N GLY A 274 -0.52 6.61 10.00
CA GLY A 274 -1.88 6.54 10.53
C GLY A 274 -2.13 7.36 11.81
N SER A 275 -1.11 7.57 12.65
CA SER A 275 -1.24 8.42 13.84
C SER A 275 -1.54 9.88 13.48
N TRP A 276 -0.92 10.40 12.41
CA TRP A 276 -1.21 11.72 11.90
C TRP A 276 -2.61 11.79 11.27
N GLY A 277 -3.01 10.75 10.51
CA GLY A 277 -4.37 10.61 10.01
C GLY A 277 -5.42 10.68 11.12
N MET A 278 -5.18 9.99 12.25
CA MET A 278 -6.05 10.02 13.42
C MET A 278 -6.09 11.41 14.08
N ALA A 279 -4.95 12.10 14.16
CA ALA A 279 -4.90 13.47 14.67
C ALA A 279 -5.69 14.46 13.79
N ILE A 280 -5.65 14.28 12.46
CA ILE A 280 -6.46 15.05 11.52
C ILE A 280 -7.96 14.80 11.78
N LEU A 281 -8.38 13.53 11.91
CA LEU A 281 -9.78 13.19 12.21
C LEU A 281 -10.24 13.75 13.56
N ALA A 282 -9.39 13.70 14.58
CA ALA A 282 -9.66 14.32 15.88
C ALA A 282 -9.81 15.85 15.79
N SER A 283 -9.06 16.50 14.88
CA SER A 283 -9.21 17.93 14.59
C SER A 283 -10.51 18.21 13.82
N TYR A 284 -10.88 17.32 12.89
CA TYR A 284 -12.05 17.47 12.01
C TYR A 284 -13.38 17.59 12.77
N ILE A 285 -13.54 16.97 13.95
CA ILE A 285 -14.74 17.09 14.81
C ILE A 285 -15.17 18.55 15.09
N ARG A 286 -14.23 19.51 15.00
CA ARG A 286 -14.50 20.94 15.24
C ARG A 286 -15.07 21.66 14.01
N ARG A 287 -15.03 21.04 12.83
CA ARG A 287 -15.44 21.65 11.56
C ARG A 287 -16.88 21.25 11.29
N LYS A 288 -17.75 22.25 11.16
CA LYS A 288 -19.17 22.07 10.87
C LYS A 288 -19.43 22.49 9.43
N ASN A 289 -20.27 21.74 8.72
CA ASN A 289 -20.75 22.07 7.36
C ASN A 289 -19.68 22.02 6.25
N ILE A 290 -18.61 21.25 6.44
CA ILE A 290 -17.63 20.92 5.39
C ILE A 290 -17.49 19.40 5.37
N THR A 291 -17.28 18.81 4.20
CA THR A 291 -17.04 17.37 4.09
C THR A 291 -15.61 17.03 4.52
N LEU A 292 -15.34 15.77 4.84
CA LEU A 292 -13.99 15.35 5.19
C LEU A 292 -13.03 15.59 4.01
N ILE A 293 -13.44 15.22 2.80
CA ILE A 293 -12.67 15.43 1.57
C ILE A 293 -12.34 16.92 1.38
N ASP A 294 -13.34 17.80 1.50
CA ASP A 294 -13.12 19.25 1.32
C ASP A 294 -12.22 19.83 2.42
N PHE A 295 -12.35 19.36 3.66
CA PHE A 295 -11.48 19.76 4.76
C PHE A 295 -10.03 19.36 4.50
N LEU A 296 -9.79 18.12 4.06
CA LEU A 296 -8.45 17.66 3.72
C LEU A 296 -7.87 18.49 2.58
N GLN A 297 -8.61 18.65 1.48
CA GLN A 297 -8.11 19.33 0.29
C GLN A 297 -7.88 20.82 0.52
N ASN A 298 -8.79 21.51 1.21
CA ASN A 298 -8.80 22.97 1.29
C ASN A 298 -8.15 23.54 2.56
N GLU A 299 -8.00 22.75 3.63
CA GLU A 299 -7.36 23.21 4.87
C GLU A 299 -6.08 22.45 5.19
N VAL A 300 -6.09 21.11 5.18
CA VAL A 300 -4.96 20.30 5.65
C VAL A 300 -3.83 20.23 4.61
N PHE A 301 -4.18 19.99 3.35
CA PHE A 301 -3.23 19.73 2.26
C PHE A 301 -3.11 20.87 1.25
N ALA A 302 -3.80 21.99 1.45
CA ALA A 302 -3.89 23.10 0.49
C ALA A 302 -2.54 23.73 0.09
N HIS A 303 -1.52 23.60 0.95
CA HIS A 303 -0.19 24.19 0.76
C HIS A 303 0.93 23.14 0.84
N VAL A 304 0.60 21.86 0.65
CA VAL A 304 1.60 20.79 0.67
C VAL A 304 2.27 20.71 -0.69
N ASN A 305 3.60 20.81 -0.70
CA ASN A 305 4.39 20.55 -1.90
C ASN A 305 4.27 19.08 -2.27
N SER A 306 3.90 18.81 -3.52
CA SER A 306 3.79 17.46 -4.05
C SER A 306 4.52 17.36 -5.39
N VAL A 307 5.02 16.16 -5.68
CA VAL A 307 5.66 15.83 -6.97
C VAL A 307 4.87 14.71 -7.60
N THR A 308 4.43 14.89 -8.84
CA THR A 308 3.68 13.87 -9.59
C THR A 308 4.49 13.39 -10.78
N VAL A 309 4.65 12.07 -10.90
CA VAL A 309 5.20 11.42 -12.09
C VAL A 309 4.07 10.77 -12.87
N PHE A 310 3.98 11.10 -14.15
CA PHE A 310 3.02 10.52 -15.08
C PHE A 310 3.60 9.27 -15.74
N PRO A 311 2.75 8.25 -16.02
CA PRO A 311 3.20 7.03 -16.68
C PRO A 311 3.74 7.34 -18.07
N ARG A 312 4.91 6.79 -18.38
CA ARG A 312 5.50 6.85 -19.73
C ARG A 312 5.18 5.56 -20.46
N LYS A 313 4.74 5.67 -21.71
CA LYS A 313 4.33 4.53 -22.53
C LYS A 313 5.36 3.39 -22.53
N ASP A 314 6.63 3.71 -22.79
CA ASP A 314 7.69 2.70 -22.88
C ASP A 314 7.98 2.02 -21.52
N ASP A 315 7.87 2.75 -20.41
CA ASP A 315 8.04 2.18 -19.07
C ASP A 315 6.86 1.26 -18.71
N VAL A 316 5.62 1.66 -19.02
CA VAL A 316 4.42 0.83 -18.79
C VAL A 316 4.49 -0.45 -19.62
N GLU A 317 4.79 -0.34 -20.92
CA GLU A 317 4.95 -1.51 -21.79
C GLU A 317 6.11 -2.39 -21.35
N GLY A 318 7.22 -1.79 -20.89
CA GLY A 318 8.36 -2.52 -20.34
C GLY A 318 8.03 -3.28 -19.06
N PHE A 319 7.32 -2.64 -18.12
CA PHE A 319 6.84 -3.29 -16.91
C PHE A 319 5.88 -4.43 -17.26
N GLN A 320 4.93 -4.22 -18.18
CA GLN A 320 3.99 -5.28 -18.58
C GLN A 320 4.71 -6.50 -19.17
N ARG A 321 5.74 -6.30 -20.00
CA ARG A 321 6.59 -7.41 -20.49
C ARG A 321 7.32 -8.13 -19.35
N TYR A 322 7.88 -7.37 -18.42
CA TYR A 322 8.53 -7.93 -17.23
C TYR A 322 7.54 -8.73 -16.38
N PHE A 323 6.35 -8.20 -16.12
CA PHE A 323 5.30 -8.83 -15.33
C PHE A 323 4.80 -10.14 -15.97
N GLU A 324 4.61 -10.15 -17.29
CA GLU A 324 4.28 -11.38 -18.03
C GLU A 324 5.38 -12.44 -17.90
N GLN A 325 6.64 -12.01 -18.00
CA GLN A 325 7.78 -12.89 -17.79
C GLN A 325 7.85 -13.41 -16.34
N PHE A 326 7.64 -12.54 -15.36
CA PHE A 326 7.59 -12.86 -13.94
C PHE A 326 6.52 -13.91 -13.63
N MET A 327 5.30 -13.75 -14.15
CA MET A 327 4.22 -14.73 -13.96
C MET A 327 4.53 -16.06 -14.64
N ARG A 328 5.07 -16.02 -15.87
CA ARG A 328 5.43 -17.23 -16.62
C ARG A 328 6.58 -18.02 -15.97
N SER A 329 7.51 -17.33 -15.32
CA SER A 329 8.70 -17.91 -14.69
C SER A 329 8.51 -18.29 -13.23
N LEU A 330 7.32 -18.08 -12.65
CA LEU A 330 7.00 -18.43 -11.27
C LEU A 330 7.28 -19.89 -10.87
N PRO A 331 7.26 -20.89 -11.78
CA PRO A 331 7.72 -22.24 -11.45
C PRO A 331 9.16 -22.33 -10.92
N ILE A 332 10.03 -21.35 -11.21
CA ILE A 332 11.38 -21.27 -10.61
C ILE A 332 11.27 -21.14 -9.09
N GLU A 333 10.31 -20.34 -8.62
CA GLU A 333 10.09 -20.12 -7.19
C GLU A 333 9.65 -21.41 -6.51
N HIS A 334 8.67 -22.13 -7.06
CA HIS A 334 8.26 -23.44 -6.54
C HIS A 334 9.41 -24.47 -6.50
N ALA A 335 10.29 -24.45 -7.49
CA ALA A 335 11.49 -25.30 -7.49
C ALA A 335 12.47 -24.87 -6.39
N ALA A 336 12.71 -23.58 -6.20
CA ALA A 336 13.51 -23.06 -5.10
C ALA A 336 12.94 -23.47 -3.74
N ILE A 337 11.62 -23.36 -3.56
CA ILE A 337 10.88 -23.83 -2.36
C ILE A 337 11.16 -25.30 -2.06
N THR A 338 11.09 -26.16 -3.08
CA THR A 338 11.25 -27.60 -2.90
C THR A 338 12.71 -28.00 -2.64
N THR A 339 13.67 -27.27 -3.22
CA THR A 339 15.10 -27.64 -3.20
C THR A 339 15.91 -26.93 -2.11
N MET A 340 15.40 -25.81 -1.60
CA MET A 340 15.97 -25.03 -0.50
C MET A 340 14.91 -24.91 0.62
N PRO A 341 14.62 -26.02 1.34
CA PRO A 341 13.59 -26.05 2.38
C PRO A 341 13.91 -25.12 3.54
#